data_AF-A0A358IDN2-F1
#
_entry.id   AF-A0A358IDN2-F1
#
_cell.length_a   1.000
_cell.length_b   1.000
_cell.length_c   1.000
_cell.angle_alpha   90.00
_cell.angle_beta   90.00
_cell.angle_gamma   90.00
#
_symmetry.space_group_name_H-M   'P 1'
#
loop_
_entity.id
_entity.type
_entity.pdbx_description
1 polymer ?
#
loop_
_entity_poly.entity_id
_entity_poly.type
_entity_poly.pdbx_seq_one_letter_code
_entity_poly.pdbx_strand_id
1 'polypeptide(L)'
;MFVDLMTDLRQTLSSYFFRAQFGQPQHRKAPQQMVFSGPRGGPLHSSLADEAAMAAARSGPAVPTRRPKEDPLGMSVRATTGQSGSSVSLGPDPKQLSTNRGEEQGRREPVSVEKEPGRNDPCPCGSGKKYKKCCYGRS
;
A
#
# COMPACT_ATOMS: atom_id res chain seq x y z
N MET A 1 -36.50 40.28 2.13
CA MET A 1 -35.36 40.75 1.30
C MET A 1 -34.13 41.11 2.14
N PHE A 2 -34.18 42.12 3.01
CA PHE A 2 -32.99 42.48 3.83
C PHE A 2 -32.70 41.50 4.98
N VAL A 3 -33.75 40.97 5.62
CA VAL A 3 -33.61 39.97 6.69
C VAL A 3 -33.00 38.68 6.16
N ASP A 4 -33.47 38.22 4.99
CA ASP A 4 -32.94 37.02 4.33
C ASP A 4 -31.45 37.20 3.98
N LEU A 5 -31.08 38.38 3.47
CA LEU A 5 -29.69 38.73 3.20
C LEU A 5 -28.83 38.72 4.47
N MET A 6 -29.33 39.26 5.59
CA MET A 6 -28.61 39.26 6.86
C MET A 6 -28.50 37.86 7.48
N THR A 7 -29.49 37.00 7.27
CA THR A 7 -29.42 35.59 7.66
C THR A 7 -28.36 34.85 6.84
N ASP A 8 -28.33 35.06 5.53
CA ASP A 8 -27.33 34.46 4.63
C ASP A 8 -25.91 34.95 4.94
N LEU A 9 -25.76 36.24 5.28
CA LEU A 9 -24.46 36.80 5.67
C LEU A 9 -23.95 36.16 6.96
N ARG A 10 -24.82 35.98 7.96
CA ARG A 10 -24.49 35.30 9.22
C ARG A 10 -24.16 33.82 9.01
N GLN A 11 -24.90 33.14 8.14
CA GLN A 11 -24.63 31.75 7.76
C GLN A 11 -23.26 31.60 7.10
N THR A 12 -22.93 32.52 6.19
CA THR A 12 -21.67 32.51 5.46
C THR A 12 -20.49 32.75 6.41
N LEU A 13 -20.56 33.79 7.23
CA LEU A 13 -19.49 34.15 8.17
C LEU A 13 -19.26 33.06 9.23
N SER A 14 -20.32 32.48 9.79
CA SER A 14 -20.21 31.39 10.76
C SER A 14 -19.58 30.13 10.14
N SER A 15 -19.98 29.77 8.92
CA SER A 15 -19.38 28.63 8.20
C SER A 15 -17.89 28.84 7.90
N TYR A 16 -17.49 30.07 7.60
CA TYR A 16 -16.11 30.42 7.27
C TYR A 16 -15.24 30.40 8.53
N PHE A 17 -15.71 31.00 9.63
CA PHE A 17 -15.03 30.95 10.92
C PHE A 17 -14.89 29.51 11.44
N PHE A 18 -15.95 28.72 11.36
CA PHE A 18 -15.92 27.33 11.82
C PHE A 18 -14.91 26.48 11.04
N ARG A 19 -14.85 26.63 9.70
CA ARG A 19 -13.87 25.93 8.85
C ARG A 19 -12.44 26.40 9.10
N ALA A 20 -12.24 27.69 9.39
CA ALA A 20 -10.93 28.24 9.70
C ALA A 20 -10.40 27.76 11.05
N GLN A 21 -11.27 27.63 12.05
CA GLN A 21 -10.86 27.29 13.42
C GLN A 21 -10.71 25.78 13.66
N PHE A 22 -11.59 24.95 13.08
CA PHE A 22 -11.61 23.51 13.37
C PHE A 22 -11.16 22.62 12.19
N GLY A 23 -10.87 23.22 11.03
CA GLY A 23 -10.56 22.48 9.81
C GLY A 23 -11.80 21.79 9.21
N GLN A 24 -11.69 21.30 7.97
CA GLN A 24 -12.82 20.57 7.38
C GLN A 24 -13.06 19.25 8.12
N PRO A 25 -14.32 18.87 8.38
CA PRO A 25 -14.62 17.54 8.90
C PRO A 25 -14.12 16.52 7.88
N GLN A 26 -13.01 15.86 8.22
CA GLN A 26 -12.45 14.82 7.39
C GLN A 26 -13.48 13.70 7.33
N HIS A 27 -14.08 13.50 6.15
CA HIS A 27 -14.98 12.38 5.93
C HIS A 27 -14.13 11.11 6.01
N ARG A 28 -14.06 10.52 7.22
CA ARG A 28 -13.31 9.31 7.50
C ARG A 28 -13.80 8.24 6.52
N LYS A 29 -12.98 7.93 5.51
CA LYS A 29 -13.26 6.83 4.58
C LYS A 29 -13.38 5.55 5.41
N ALA A 30 -14.48 4.83 5.23
CA ALA A 30 -14.70 3.55 5.89
C ALA A 30 -13.50 2.62 5.60
N PRO A 31 -13.00 1.86 6.62
CA PRO A 31 -11.89 0.95 6.41
C PRO A 31 -12.31 -0.10 5.38
N GLN A 32 -11.55 -0.21 4.29
CA GLN A 32 -11.79 -1.21 3.26
C GLN A 32 -11.40 -2.57 3.83
N GLN A 33 -12.38 -3.47 3.99
CA GLN A 33 -12.10 -4.86 4.34
C GLN A 33 -11.33 -5.51 3.20
N MET A 34 -10.09 -5.91 3.46
CA MET A 34 -9.28 -6.68 2.52
C MET A 34 -9.85 -8.10 2.44
N VAL A 35 -10.49 -8.44 1.31
CA VAL A 35 -10.93 -9.80 1.03
C VAL A 35 -9.74 -10.58 0.49
N PHE A 36 -9.23 -11.52 1.29
CA PHE A 36 -8.13 -12.38 0.89
C PHE A 36 -8.64 -13.46 -0.08
N SER A 37 -8.25 -13.36 -1.35
CA SER A 37 -8.50 -14.39 -2.35
C SER A 37 -7.51 -15.55 -2.18
N GLY A 38 -7.80 -16.43 -1.22
CA GLY A 38 -7.21 -17.77 -1.17
C GLY A 38 -7.91 -18.73 -2.15
N PRO A 39 -7.28 -19.87 -2.51
CA PRO A 39 -7.90 -20.88 -3.36
C PRO A 39 -9.13 -21.43 -2.65
N ARG A 40 -10.32 -21.14 -3.18
CA ARG A 40 -11.57 -21.68 -2.68
C ARG A 40 -11.64 -23.16 -3.07
N GLY A 41 -11.24 -24.03 -2.14
CA GLY A 41 -11.43 -25.46 -2.29
C GLY A 41 -12.92 -25.80 -2.20
N GLY A 42 -13.49 -26.23 -3.32
CA GLY A 42 -14.57 -27.22 -3.44
C GLY A 42 -15.98 -26.91 -2.88
N PRO A 43 -17.04 -27.46 -3.48
CA PRO A 43 -18.41 -27.29 -2.98
C PRO A 43 -18.77 -28.27 -1.86
N LEU A 44 -19.43 -27.72 -0.84
CA LEU A 44 -20.63 -28.20 -0.14
C LEU A 44 -20.61 -29.52 0.66
N HIS A 45 -20.92 -29.36 1.96
CA HIS A 45 -21.78 -30.23 2.79
C HIS A 45 -21.93 -31.70 2.37
N SER A 46 -21.31 -32.63 3.11
CA SER A 46 -21.96 -33.75 3.84
C SER A 46 -20.95 -34.83 4.29
N SER A 47 -21.17 -35.34 5.51
CA SER A 47 -20.62 -36.55 6.15
C SER A 47 -19.09 -36.74 6.27
N LEU A 48 -18.60 -36.48 7.49
CA LEU A 48 -17.28 -36.80 8.04
C LEU A 48 -17.01 -38.31 8.23
N ALA A 49 -17.30 -39.18 7.26
CA ALA A 49 -17.16 -40.63 7.46
C ALA A 49 -16.27 -41.40 6.46
N ASP A 50 -16.02 -40.90 5.25
CA ASP A 50 -15.44 -41.77 4.20
C ASP A 50 -14.02 -41.41 3.69
N GLU A 51 -13.41 -40.29 4.10
CA GLU A 51 -12.05 -39.90 3.65
C GLU A 51 -10.89 -40.53 4.46
N ALA A 52 -11.15 -41.57 5.25
CA ALA A 52 -10.08 -42.31 5.95
C ALA A 52 -9.44 -43.43 5.11
N ALA A 53 -9.98 -43.78 3.94
CA ALA A 53 -9.59 -44.99 3.20
C ALA A 53 -8.67 -44.78 1.97
N MET A 54 -8.34 -43.55 1.56
CA MET A 54 -7.57 -43.30 0.31
C MET A 54 -6.26 -42.49 0.45
N ALA A 55 -5.78 -42.24 1.67
CA ALA A 55 -4.51 -41.53 1.92
C ALA A 55 -3.30 -42.44 2.24
N ALA A 56 -3.39 -43.75 1.97
CA ALA A 56 -2.33 -44.71 2.32
C ALA A 56 -1.33 -45.05 1.19
N ALA A 57 -1.40 -44.42 0.01
CA ALA A 57 -0.68 -44.93 -1.17
C ALA A 57 0.41 -44.02 -1.79
N ARG A 58 0.81 -42.90 -1.17
CA ARG A 58 1.90 -42.05 -1.73
C ARG A 58 2.80 -41.41 -0.68
N SER A 59 3.59 -42.24 0.03
CA SER A 59 4.73 -41.79 0.83
C SER A 59 5.98 -41.65 -0.04
N GLY A 60 6.36 -40.42 -0.40
CA GLY A 60 7.73 -40.09 -0.81
C GLY A 60 8.61 -39.75 0.41
N PRO A 61 9.94 -39.89 0.35
CA PRO A 61 10.78 -39.74 1.54
C PRO A 61 10.86 -38.27 2.00
N ALA A 62 10.58 -38.07 3.29
CA ALA A 62 10.68 -36.79 3.97
C ALA A 62 12.16 -36.38 4.15
N VAL A 63 12.53 -35.21 3.64
CA VAL A 63 13.81 -34.56 3.92
C VAL A 63 13.77 -34.00 5.35
N PRO A 64 14.73 -34.32 6.24
CA PRO A 64 14.74 -33.73 7.58
C PRO A 64 15.22 -32.29 7.51
N THR A 65 14.31 -31.33 7.63
CA THR A 65 14.65 -29.93 7.89
C THR A 65 15.11 -29.79 9.35
N ARG A 66 16.43 -29.76 9.56
CA ARG A 66 17.02 -29.49 10.88
C ARG A 66 16.70 -28.05 11.26
N ARG A 67 15.76 -27.85 12.19
CA ARG A 67 15.38 -26.53 12.71
C ARG A 67 16.63 -25.83 13.30
N PRO A 68 16.95 -24.59 12.90
CA PRO A 68 17.99 -23.82 13.57
C PRO A 68 17.57 -23.58 15.03
N LYS A 69 18.51 -23.72 15.96
CA LYS A 69 18.29 -23.46 17.38
C LYS A 69 18.17 -21.94 17.56
N GLU A 70 16.98 -21.49 17.92
CA GLU A 70 16.67 -20.08 18.20
C GLU A 70 16.83 -19.84 19.71
N ASP A 71 17.32 -18.67 20.08
CA ASP A 71 17.40 -18.23 21.47
C ASP A 71 15.99 -18.00 22.06
N PRO A 72 15.80 -17.92 23.40
CA PRO A 72 14.49 -17.72 24.03
C PRO A 72 13.75 -16.43 23.61
N LEU A 73 14.42 -15.53 22.88
CA LEU A 73 13.86 -14.32 22.29
C LEU A 73 13.58 -14.44 20.77
N GLY A 74 13.69 -15.64 20.19
CA GLY A 74 13.34 -15.92 18.79
C GLY A 74 14.37 -15.44 17.75
N MET A 75 15.63 -15.29 18.14
CA MET A 75 16.71 -14.82 17.25
C MET A 75 17.62 -15.98 16.84
N SER A 76 18.04 -16.03 15.58
CA SER A 76 18.94 -17.08 15.07
C SER A 76 20.38 -16.85 15.55
N VAL A 77 20.93 -17.80 16.31
CA VAL A 77 22.26 -17.75 16.96
C VAL A 77 23.45 -17.66 15.98
N ARG A 78 23.21 -17.71 14.67
CA ARG A 78 24.26 -17.71 13.64
C ARG A 78 24.91 -16.35 13.39
N ALA A 79 24.41 -15.26 13.98
CA ALA A 79 24.93 -13.91 13.72
C ALA A 79 26.12 -13.51 14.60
N THR A 80 26.45 -14.23 15.68
CA THR A 80 27.44 -13.76 16.68
C THR A 80 28.82 -14.41 16.60
N THR A 81 29.02 -15.43 15.77
CA THR A 81 30.37 -15.96 15.45
C THR A 81 30.97 -15.23 14.25
N GLY A 82 31.32 -13.97 14.49
CA GLY A 82 32.04 -13.09 13.57
C GLY A 82 32.96 -12.17 14.37
N GLN A 83 33.99 -12.77 14.98
CA GLN A 83 35.27 -12.15 15.40
C GLN A 83 35.19 -10.86 16.22
N SER A 84 35.21 -11.06 17.54
CA SER A 84 35.88 -10.18 18.49
C SER A 84 37.37 -10.06 18.12
N GLY A 85 37.71 -9.03 17.38
CA GLY A 85 39.08 -8.57 17.11
C GLY A 85 39.05 -7.06 16.93
N SER A 86 39.30 -6.32 18.01
CA SER A 86 39.45 -4.87 17.98
C SER A 86 40.71 -4.47 17.23
N SER A 87 40.61 -4.36 15.91
CA SER A 87 41.35 -3.35 15.17
C SER A 87 40.33 -2.30 14.75
N VAL A 88 40.61 -1.04 15.08
CA VAL A 88 39.81 0.11 14.64
C VAL A 88 39.88 0.12 13.12
N SER A 89 38.92 -0.52 12.49
CA SER A 89 38.71 -0.42 11.06
C SER A 89 38.12 0.96 10.86
N LEU A 90 38.97 1.94 10.50
CA LEU A 90 38.47 3.13 9.84
C LEU A 90 37.57 2.63 8.71
N GLY A 91 36.28 2.97 8.78
CA GLY A 91 35.31 2.53 7.80
C GLY A 91 35.80 2.85 6.38
N PRO A 92 35.30 2.14 5.36
CA PRO A 92 35.73 2.38 3.97
C PRO A 92 35.62 3.87 3.63
N ASP A 93 36.68 4.40 3.01
CA ASP A 93 36.75 5.82 2.64
C ASP A 93 35.47 6.26 1.91
N PRO A 94 34.83 7.38 2.31
CA PRO A 94 33.57 7.82 1.72
C PRO A 94 33.67 8.13 0.22
N LYS A 95 34.88 8.31 -0.31
CA LYS A 95 35.17 8.48 -1.75
C LYS A 95 35.16 7.17 -2.54
N GLN A 96 35.23 6.03 -1.86
CA GLN A 96 35.23 4.68 -2.46
C GLN A 96 33.83 4.03 -2.42
N LEU A 97 32.85 4.68 -1.79
CA LEU A 97 31.48 4.19 -1.78
C LEU A 97 30.83 4.45 -3.14
N SER A 98 30.72 3.40 -3.95
CA SER A 98 29.83 3.40 -5.11
C SER A 98 28.39 3.43 -4.59
N THR A 99 27.77 4.61 -4.63
CA THR A 99 26.34 4.74 -4.37
C THR A 99 25.59 4.63 -5.69
N ASN A 100 24.36 4.10 -5.67
CA ASN A 100 23.47 4.12 -6.84
C ASN A 100 23.09 5.55 -7.30
N ARG A 101 23.60 6.58 -6.61
CA ARG A 101 23.49 7.98 -6.98
C ARG A 101 24.63 8.29 -7.96
N GLY A 102 24.49 7.83 -9.21
CA GLY A 102 25.46 8.12 -10.27
C GLY A 102 25.68 9.62 -10.42
N GLU A 103 26.89 10.08 -10.13
CA GLU A 103 27.28 11.50 -10.19
C GLU A 103 27.48 12.01 -11.63
N GLU A 104 27.45 11.11 -12.64
CA GLU A 104 27.67 11.42 -14.06
C GLU A 104 26.49 11.08 -14.98
N GLN A 105 25.35 10.63 -14.46
CA GLN A 105 24.16 10.49 -15.31
C GLN A 105 23.51 11.87 -15.45
N GLY A 106 23.87 12.56 -16.54
CA GLY A 106 23.46 13.91 -16.90
C GLY A 106 22.03 14.25 -16.45
N ARG A 107 21.89 15.44 -15.87
CA ARG A 107 20.62 16.00 -15.35
C ARG A 107 19.49 15.67 -16.34
N ARG A 108 18.70 14.65 -16.03
CA ARG A 108 17.50 14.34 -16.82
C ARG A 108 16.56 15.50 -16.59
N GLU A 109 16.33 16.28 -17.64
CA GLU A 109 15.32 17.32 -17.60
C GLU A 109 13.97 16.69 -17.22
N PRO A 110 13.19 17.33 -16.33
CA PRO A 110 11.92 16.79 -15.91
C PRO A 110 10.99 16.71 -17.13
N VAL A 111 10.56 15.50 -17.49
CA VAL A 111 9.59 15.28 -18.56
C VAL A 111 8.26 15.90 -18.14
N SER A 112 7.87 16.98 -18.82
CA SER A 112 6.57 17.62 -18.67
C SER A 112 5.52 16.79 -19.42
N VAL A 113 4.74 16.00 -18.69
CA VAL A 113 3.59 15.30 -19.26
C VAL A 113 2.36 16.20 -19.18
N GLU A 114 1.59 16.29 -20.26
CA GLU A 114 0.28 16.95 -20.21
C GLU A 114 -0.61 16.25 -19.18
N LYS A 115 -1.34 17.03 -18.38
CA LYS A 115 -2.21 16.48 -17.34
C LYS A 115 -3.39 15.78 -18.00
N GLU A 116 -3.36 14.45 -18.01
CA GLU A 116 -4.55 13.66 -18.36
C GLU A 116 -5.69 13.98 -17.39
N PRO A 117 -6.94 14.10 -17.88
CA PRO A 117 -8.08 14.37 -17.03
C PRO A 117 -8.29 13.19 -16.06
N GLY A 118 -8.47 13.51 -14.77
CA GLY A 118 -8.78 12.53 -13.76
C GLY A 118 -10.11 11.82 -14.07
N ARG A 119 -10.24 10.57 -13.63
CA ARG A 119 -11.42 9.71 -13.93
C ARG A 119 -12.77 10.36 -13.60
N ASN A 120 -12.85 11.25 -12.62
CA ASN A 120 -14.09 11.94 -12.23
C ASN A 120 -14.23 13.38 -12.74
N ASP A 121 -13.21 13.92 -13.40
CA ASP A 121 -13.18 15.31 -13.88
C ASP A 121 -14.18 15.53 -15.03
N PRO A 122 -14.60 16.77 -15.31
CA PRO A 122 -15.40 17.08 -16.49
C PRO A 122 -14.69 16.58 -17.75
N CYS A 123 -15.44 15.91 -18.63
CA CYS A 123 -14.89 15.38 -19.88
C CYS A 123 -14.40 16.53 -20.78
N PRO A 124 -13.16 16.48 -21.32
CA PRO A 124 -12.63 17.50 -22.23
C PRO A 124 -13.41 17.57 -23.55
N CYS A 125 -14.21 16.55 -23.85
CA CYS A 125 -15.11 16.48 -25.01
C CYS A 125 -16.33 17.44 -24.94
N GLY A 126 -16.48 18.23 -23.88
CA GLY A 126 -17.58 19.20 -23.75
C GLY A 126 -18.95 18.60 -23.41
N SER A 127 -19.03 17.29 -23.11
CA SER A 127 -20.31 16.62 -22.85
C SER A 127 -20.96 16.95 -21.50
N GLY A 128 -20.27 17.68 -20.61
CA GLY A 128 -20.70 17.93 -19.23
C GLY A 128 -20.71 16.70 -18.32
N LYS A 129 -20.40 15.51 -18.84
CA LYS A 129 -20.34 14.25 -18.07
C LYS A 129 -18.94 14.04 -17.49
N LYS A 130 -18.85 13.30 -16.37
CA LYS A 130 -17.56 12.86 -15.80
C LYS A 130 -16.77 12.04 -16.82
N TYR A 131 -15.45 12.21 -16.89
CA TYR A 131 -14.56 11.56 -17.87
C TYR A 131 -14.78 10.04 -17.95
N LYS A 132 -14.91 9.35 -16.80
CA LYS A 132 -15.24 7.91 -16.71
C LYS A 132 -16.54 7.47 -17.35
N LYS A 133 -17.53 8.36 -17.44
CA LYS A 133 -18.84 8.08 -18.02
C LYS A 133 -18.94 8.58 -19.47
N CYS A 134 -17.84 9.10 -20.02
CA CYS A 134 -17.83 9.72 -21.33
C CYS A 134 -16.74 9.13 -22.22
N CYS A 135 -15.59 9.78 -22.35
CA CYS A 135 -14.52 9.31 -23.25
C CYS A 135 -13.81 8.06 -22.73
N TYR A 136 -13.66 7.93 -21.41
CA TYR A 136 -13.00 6.77 -20.80
C TYR A 136 -13.93 5.55 -20.64
N GLY A 137 -15.26 5.76 -20.66
CA GLY A 137 -16.24 4.69 -20.50
C GLY A 137 -16.83 4.17 -21.83
N ARG A 138 -16.37 4.71 -22.97
CA ARG A 138 -16.78 4.32 -24.33
C ARG A 138 -15.76 3.42 -25.04
N SER A 139 -14.65 3.10 -24.40
CA SER A 139 -13.64 2.13 -24.83
C SER A 139 -13.91 0.76 -24.24
#